data_AF-A0A060ZMF9-F1
#
_entry.id   AF-A0A060ZMF9-F1
#
_cell.length_a   1.000
_cell.length_b   1.000
_cell.length_c   1.000
_cell.angle_alpha   90.00
_cell.angle_beta   90.00
_cell.angle_gamma   90.00
#
_symmetry.space_group_name_H-M   'P 1'
#
loop_
_entity.id
_entity.type
_entity.pdbx_description
1 polymer ?
#
loop_
_entity_poly.entity_id
_entity_poly.type
_entity_poly.pdbx_seq_one_letter_code
_entity_poly.pdbx_strand_id
1 'polypeptide(L)'
;MFSFPSHPLPLNEDYSKEFFPNNIRNGKLTNVQEDQYEGQIRGRTFEAIKSFQSGKTPGLDGIPLEVYYNILFFYILKALLLDCFNYSYRNGSLSGTQQEGLISLLLKQDPDGKYKDPVYLKKTGDPLHFNVVMQKY
;
A
#
# COMPACT_ATOMS: atom_id res chain seq x y z
N MET A 1 -8.47 21.27 -8.44
CA MET A 1 -8.93 21.07 -7.06
C MET A 1 -10.11 20.11 -7.14
N PHE A 2 -9.92 18.83 -6.82
CA PHE A 2 -11.01 17.85 -6.87
C PHE A 2 -11.75 17.91 -5.53
N SER A 3 -13.01 18.35 -5.57
CA SER A 3 -13.89 18.34 -4.41
C SER A 3 -14.54 16.96 -4.34
N PHE A 4 -14.36 16.26 -3.22
CA PHE A 4 -15.07 15.02 -2.96
C PHE A 4 -16.41 15.34 -2.30
N PRO A 5 -17.51 14.70 -2.73
CA PRO A 5 -18.82 14.93 -2.14
C PRO A 5 -18.85 14.52 -0.68
N SER A 6 -19.54 15.30 0.15
CA SER A 6 -19.66 15.12 1.61
C SER A 6 -20.59 13.97 2.03
N HIS A 7 -21.22 13.29 1.06
CA HIS A 7 -22.13 12.18 1.29
C HIS A 7 -21.74 10.98 0.43
N PRO A 8 -21.87 9.74 0.94
CA PRO A 8 -21.69 8.55 0.11
C PRO A 8 -22.66 8.62 -1.06
N LEU A 9 -22.14 8.64 -2.29
CA LEU A 9 -22.98 8.62 -3.47
C LEU A 9 -23.78 7.31 -3.48
N PRO A 10 -25.10 7.34 -3.74
CA PRO A 10 -25.88 6.12 -3.84
C PRO A 10 -25.30 5.27 -4.98
N LEU A 11 -24.99 4.00 -4.69
CA LEU A 11 -24.61 3.01 -5.70
C LEU A 11 -25.82 2.72 -6.59
N ASN A 12 -26.12 3.63 -7.51
CA ASN A 12 -27.07 3.39 -8.60
C ASN A 12 -26.34 2.72 -9.78
N GLU A 13 -27.09 2.08 -10.67
CA GLU A 13 -26.55 1.34 -11.82
C GLU A 13 -25.76 2.21 -12.81
N ASP A 14 -25.91 3.54 -12.75
CA ASP A 14 -25.23 4.45 -13.66
C ASP A 14 -23.84 4.84 -13.11
N TYR A 15 -23.71 5.10 -11.80
CA TYR A 15 -22.41 5.34 -11.16
C TYR A 15 -21.51 4.11 -11.19
N SER A 16 -22.09 2.91 -11.07
CA SER A 16 -21.31 1.68 -11.11
C SER A 16 -20.65 1.45 -12.47
N LYS A 17 -21.28 1.88 -13.58
CA LYS A 17 -20.71 1.77 -14.94
C LYS A 17 -19.61 2.81 -15.21
N GLU A 18 -19.68 3.96 -14.57
CA GLU A 18 -18.64 5.00 -14.68
C GLU A 18 -17.36 4.61 -13.90
N PHE A 19 -17.54 3.93 -12.76
CA PHE A 19 -16.43 3.49 -11.91
C PHE A 19 -15.85 2.11 -12.32
N PHE A 20 -16.71 1.18 -12.75
CA PHE A 20 -16.29 -0.14 -13.25
C PHE A 20 -16.47 -0.17 -14.77
N PRO A 21 -15.41 0.05 -15.56
CA PRO A 21 -15.50 0.00 -17.02
C PRO A 21 -16.10 -1.33 -17.48
N ASN A 22 -16.82 -1.30 -18.61
CA ASN A 22 -17.72 -2.30 -19.24
C ASN A 22 -17.26 -3.79 -19.30
N ASN A 23 -16.14 -4.13 -18.70
CA ASN A 23 -15.50 -5.44 -18.63
C ASN A 23 -16.00 -6.29 -17.45
N ILE A 24 -16.77 -5.71 -16.51
CA ILE A 24 -17.33 -6.41 -15.34
C ILE A 24 -18.80 -6.71 -15.61
N ARG A 25 -19.09 -7.88 -16.20
CA ARG A 25 -20.49 -8.36 -16.31
C ARG A 25 -21.04 -8.60 -14.91
N ASN A 26 -22.12 -7.91 -14.56
CA ASN A 26 -22.88 -8.08 -13.31
C ASN A 26 -22.08 -7.84 -12.02
N GLY A 27 -21.05 -6.99 -12.05
CA GLY A 27 -20.24 -6.71 -10.86
C GLY A 27 -19.32 -7.86 -10.42
N LYS A 28 -19.22 -8.95 -11.21
CA LYS A 28 -18.30 -10.07 -10.95
C LYS A 28 -17.24 -10.16 -12.04
N LEU A 29 -16.02 -10.43 -11.61
CA LEU A 29 -14.95 -10.80 -12.52
C LEU A 29 -15.25 -12.18 -13.10
N THR A 30 -14.84 -12.40 -14.34
CA THR A 30 -14.78 -13.76 -14.89
C THR A 30 -13.62 -14.52 -14.25
N ASN A 31 -13.69 -15.85 -14.18
CA ASN A 31 -12.59 -16.69 -13.66
C ASN A 31 -11.23 -16.37 -14.33
N VAL A 32 -11.25 -15.97 -15.60
CA VAL A 32 -10.05 -15.56 -16.35
C VAL A 32 -9.50 -14.22 -15.86
N GLN A 33 -10.37 -13.26 -15.57
CA GLN A 33 -9.97 -11.97 -15.00
C GLN A 33 -9.50 -12.14 -13.56
N GLU A 34 -10.16 -12.98 -12.75
CA GLU A 34 -9.72 -13.31 -11.39
C GLU A 34 -8.30 -13.91 -11.41
N ASP A 35 -8.02 -14.93 -12.25
CA ASP A 35 -6.66 -15.48 -12.38
C ASP A 35 -5.66 -14.43 -12.91
N GLN A 36 -6.09 -13.50 -13.76
CA GLN A 36 -5.22 -12.45 -14.28
C GLN A 36 -4.80 -11.43 -13.21
N TYR A 37 -5.71 -11.09 -12.29
CA TYR A 37 -5.48 -10.06 -11.26
C TYR A 37 -4.97 -10.63 -9.93
N GLU A 38 -5.43 -11.81 -9.55
CA GLU A 38 -5.12 -12.44 -8.26
C GLU A 38 -4.28 -13.71 -8.40
N GLY A 39 -4.01 -14.20 -9.62
CA GLY A 39 -3.22 -15.41 -9.82
C GLY A 39 -1.72 -15.25 -9.55
N GLN A 40 -0.98 -16.34 -9.79
CA GLN A 40 0.48 -16.37 -9.62
C GLN A 40 1.15 -15.28 -10.45
N ILE A 41 2.19 -14.67 -9.87
CA ILE A 41 2.97 -13.66 -10.55
C ILE A 41 3.82 -14.35 -11.62
N ARG A 42 3.71 -13.91 -12.88
CA ARG A 42 4.41 -14.51 -14.03
C ARG A 42 5.48 -13.61 -14.69
N GLY A 43 5.64 -12.35 -14.25
CA GLY A 43 6.69 -11.48 -14.81
C GLY A 43 6.53 -9.96 -14.68
N ARG A 44 5.46 -9.46 -14.05
CA ARG A 44 5.20 -8.02 -13.87
C ARG A 44 5.98 -7.39 -12.69
N THR A 45 6.68 -8.18 -11.89
CA THR A 45 7.35 -7.74 -10.65
C THR A 45 8.31 -6.57 -10.86
N PHE A 46 9.00 -6.52 -12.00
CA PHE A 46 9.96 -5.46 -12.27
C PHE A 46 9.31 -4.10 -12.49
N GLU A 47 8.20 -4.05 -13.24
CA GLU A 47 7.49 -2.80 -13.48
C GLU A 47 6.82 -2.29 -12.20
N ALA A 48 6.37 -3.21 -11.35
CA ALA A 48 5.89 -2.87 -10.01
C ALA A 48 7.01 -2.24 -9.17
N ILE A 49 8.20 -2.87 -9.13
CA ILE A 49 9.34 -2.32 -8.38
C ILE A 49 9.75 -0.93 -8.91
N LYS A 50 9.74 -0.75 -10.23
CA LYS A 50 10.02 0.55 -10.87
C LYS A 50 9.01 1.65 -10.60
N SER A 51 7.79 1.28 -10.20
CA SER A 51 6.77 2.25 -9.86
C SER A 51 6.95 2.85 -8.46
N PHE A 52 7.80 2.26 -7.62
CA PHE A 52 8.01 2.75 -6.27
C PHE A 52 8.79 4.07 -6.24
N GLN A 53 8.35 4.97 -5.36
CA GLN A 53 9.02 6.23 -5.08
C GLN A 53 10.30 5.97 -4.26
N SER A 54 11.42 6.57 -4.68
CA SER A 54 12.69 6.53 -3.93
C SER A 54 12.64 7.37 -2.64
N GLY A 55 13.61 7.14 -1.74
CA GLY A 55 13.74 7.90 -0.49
C GLY A 55 12.68 7.57 0.57
N LYS A 56 11.99 6.44 0.43
CA LYS A 56 11.12 5.90 1.48
C LYS A 56 11.97 5.13 2.50
N THR A 57 11.55 5.16 3.75
CA THR A 57 12.17 4.33 4.79
C THR A 57 12.00 2.85 4.43
N PRO A 58 13.04 2.02 4.57
CA PRO A 58 12.93 0.58 4.33
C PRO A 58 11.95 -0.09 5.30
N GLY A 59 11.50 -1.29 4.94
CA GLY A 59 10.67 -2.13 5.79
C GLY A 59 11.46 -2.72 6.96
N LEU A 60 10.86 -3.70 7.65
CA LEU A 60 11.49 -4.40 8.77
C LEU A 60 12.78 -5.16 8.39
N ASP A 61 12.97 -5.47 7.11
CA ASP A 61 14.19 -6.08 6.59
C ASP A 61 15.37 -5.09 6.46
N GLY A 62 15.11 -3.79 6.60
CA GLY A 62 16.11 -2.74 6.45
C GLY A 62 16.64 -2.59 5.03
N ILE A 63 16.05 -3.24 4.02
CA ILE A 63 16.53 -3.19 2.63
C ILE A 63 15.85 -2.02 1.92
N PRO A 64 16.60 -0.97 1.53
CA PRO A 64 16.03 0.17 0.86
C PRO A 64 15.71 -0.16 -0.60
N LEU A 65 14.74 0.55 -1.18
CA LEU A 65 14.27 0.34 -2.55
C LEU A 65 15.40 0.43 -3.60
N GLU A 66 16.36 1.31 -3.35
CA GLU A 66 17.53 1.57 -4.19
C GLU A 66 18.39 0.31 -4.40
N VAL A 67 18.39 -0.61 -3.44
CA VAL A 67 19.08 -1.90 -3.55
C VAL A 67 18.35 -2.81 -4.55
N TYR A 68 17.01 -2.81 -4.57
CA TYR A 68 16.22 -3.55 -5.56
C TYR A 68 16.33 -2.96 -6.98
N TYR A 69 16.61 -1.66 -7.10
CA TYR A 69 16.87 -1.01 -8.39
C TYR A 69 18.23 -1.37 -9.00
N ASN A 70 19.18 -1.83 -8.18
CA ASN A 70 20.48 -2.24 -8.69
C ASN A 70 20.30 -3.43 -9.64
N ILE A 71 20.59 -3.21 -10.93
CA ILE A 71 20.33 -4.18 -12.01
C ILE A 71 20.97 -5.54 -11.71
N LEU A 72 22.18 -5.56 -11.14
CA LEU A 72 22.89 -6.80 -10.81
C LEU A 72 22.20 -7.56 -9.67
N PHE A 73 21.80 -6.84 -8.62
CA PHE A 73 21.08 -7.40 -7.49
C PHE A 73 19.70 -7.90 -7.88
N PHE A 74 19.00 -7.16 -8.75
CA PHE A 74 17.69 -7.54 -9.26
C PHE A 74 17.72 -8.86 -10.01
N TYR A 75 18.71 -9.11 -10.88
CA TYR A 75 18.80 -10.39 -11.59
C TYR A 75 18.93 -11.59 -10.65
N ILE A 76 19.62 -11.41 -9.53
CA ILE A 76 19.78 -12.44 -8.49
C ILE A 76 18.47 -12.61 -7.72
N LEU A 77 17.87 -11.50 -7.28
CA LEU A 77 16.67 -11.55 -6.43
C LEU A 77 15.38 -11.86 -7.18
N LYS A 78 15.28 -11.54 -8.47
CA LYS A 78 14.01 -11.64 -9.20
C LYS A 78 13.39 -13.03 -9.10
N ALA A 79 14.20 -14.08 -9.31
CA ALA A 79 13.72 -15.45 -9.23
C ALA A 79 13.29 -15.81 -7.80
N LEU A 80 14.13 -15.48 -6.81
CA LEU A 80 13.84 -15.74 -5.39
C LEU A 80 12.57 -15.02 -4.91
N LEU A 81 12.41 -13.74 -5.25
CA LEU A 81 11.22 -12.96 -4.92
C LEU A 81 9.98 -13.57 -5.56
N LEU A 82 10.06 -13.93 -6.85
CA LEU A 82 8.96 -14.56 -7.57
C LEU A 82 8.53 -15.88 -6.92
N ASP A 83 9.51 -16.71 -6.57
CA ASP A 83 9.28 -18.00 -5.91
C ASP A 83 8.69 -17.81 -4.52
N CYS A 84 9.19 -16.87 -3.73
CA CYS A 84 8.63 -16.53 -2.42
C CYS A 84 7.18 -16.07 -2.51
N PHE A 85 6.86 -15.12 -3.40
CA PHE A 85 5.48 -14.64 -3.56
C PHE A 85 4.55 -15.74 -4.06
N ASN A 86 4.98 -16.55 -5.04
CA ASN A 86 4.17 -17.64 -5.56
C ASN A 86 4.02 -18.78 -4.54
N TYR A 87 5.02 -19.02 -3.70
CA TYR A 87 4.91 -19.93 -2.56
C TYR A 87 3.86 -19.42 -1.58
N SER A 88 3.94 -18.15 -1.17
CA SER A 88 2.95 -17.56 -0.28
C SER A 88 1.54 -17.56 -0.85
N TYR A 89 1.39 -17.28 -2.14
CA TYR A 89 0.11 -17.39 -2.84
C TYR A 89 -0.46 -18.82 -2.77
N ARG A 90 0.35 -19.83 -3.10
CA ARG A 90 -0.08 -21.25 -3.04
C ARG A 90 -0.45 -21.70 -1.63
N ASN A 91 0.25 -21.19 -0.61
CA ASN A 91 0.02 -21.57 0.79
C ASN A 91 -1.01 -20.68 1.50
N GLY A 92 -1.48 -19.60 0.87
CA GLY A 92 -2.42 -18.64 1.46
C GLY A 92 -1.83 -17.81 2.61
N SER A 93 -0.50 -17.74 2.74
CA SER A 93 0.17 -17.02 3.84
C SER A 93 1.53 -16.45 3.42
N LEU A 94 1.80 -15.22 3.83
CA LEU A 94 3.13 -14.61 3.80
C LEU A 94 4.04 -15.23 4.89
N SER A 95 5.35 -14.99 4.82
CA SER A 95 6.27 -15.38 5.89
C SER A 95 6.00 -14.59 7.18
N GLY A 96 6.47 -15.09 8.32
CA GLY A 96 6.22 -14.43 9.62
C GLY A 96 6.64 -12.95 9.64
N THR A 97 7.85 -12.62 9.17
CA THR A 97 8.32 -11.24 9.09
C THR A 97 7.55 -10.38 8.08
N GLN A 98 7.00 -10.98 7.03
CA GLN A 98 6.15 -10.29 6.05
C GLN A 98 4.72 -10.06 6.54
N GLN A 99 4.31 -10.72 7.62
CA GLN A 99 3.03 -10.49 8.30
C GLN A 99 3.14 -9.41 9.40
N GLU A 100 4.36 -9.05 9.78
CA GLU A 100 4.63 -7.99 10.72
C GLU A 100 4.59 -6.63 10.03
N GLY A 101 4.03 -5.62 10.70
CA GLY A 101 3.99 -4.24 10.22
C GLY A 101 4.62 -3.31 11.24
N LEU A 102 5.37 -2.31 10.77
CA LEU A 102 5.98 -1.31 11.64
C LEU A 102 5.10 -0.06 11.68
N ILE A 103 4.69 0.32 12.89
CA ILE A 103 3.93 1.55 13.13
C ILE A 103 4.86 2.54 13.84
N SER A 104 5.13 3.67 13.18
CA SER A 104 5.92 4.75 13.76
C SER A 104 5.06 6.00 13.94
N LEU A 105 5.22 6.65 15.10
CA LEU A 105 4.61 7.95 15.38
C LEU A 105 5.58 9.05 14.98
N LEU A 106 5.21 9.85 13.98
CA LEU A 106 5.98 11.02 13.57
C LEU A 106 5.29 12.30 14.03
N LEU A 107 6.05 13.21 14.64
CA LEU A 107 5.53 14.51 15.05
C LEU A 107 5.21 15.34 13.81
N LYS A 108 4.01 15.91 13.77
CA LYS A 108 3.60 16.78 12.68
C LYS A 108 4.25 18.16 12.86
N GLN A 109 4.88 18.66 11.79
CA GLN A 109 5.30 20.05 11.71
C GLN A 109 4.13 20.95 11.31
N ASP A 110 4.08 22.15 11.88
CA ASP A 110 3.21 23.23 11.40
C ASP A 110 3.76 23.87 10.11
N PRO A 111 2.96 24.70 9.42
CA PRO A 111 3.40 25.38 8.20
C PRO A 111 4.70 26.19 8.35
N ASP A 112 5.01 26.66 9.55
CA ASP A 112 6.24 27.40 9.89
C ASP A 112 7.45 26.48 10.19
N GLY A 113 7.32 25.16 9.96
CA GLY A 113 8.40 24.18 10.18
C GLY A 113 8.66 23.84 11.65
N LYS A 114 7.86 24.37 12.58
CA LYS A 114 7.96 24.06 14.01
C LYS A 114 7.23 22.76 14.31
N TYR A 115 7.87 21.86 15.06
CA TYR A 115 7.19 20.68 15.58
C TYR A 115 6.16 21.09 16.62
N LYS A 116 4.95 20.53 16.52
CA LYS A 116 3.98 20.66 17.60
C LYS A 116 4.50 19.93 18.83
N ASP A 117 4.37 20.58 19.98
CA ASP A 117 4.73 19.99 21.25
C ASP A 117 4.00 18.63 21.43
N PRO A 118 4.72 17.51 21.63
CA PRO A 118 4.11 16.21 21.87
C PRO A 118 3.27 16.12 23.15
N VAL A 119 3.35 17.10 24.07
CA VAL A 119 2.77 17.05 25.43
C VAL A 119 1.26 17.41 25.48
N TYR A 120 0.47 16.98 24.49
CA TYR A 120 -0.99 17.02 24.56
C TYR A 120 -1.62 15.63 24.41
N LEU A 121 -1.20 14.70 25.28
CA LEU A 121 -2.10 13.70 25.87
C LEU A 121 -2.76 14.30 27.13
N LYS A 122 -3.29 15.53 27.04
CA LYS A 122 -4.13 16.05 28.13
C LYS A 122 -5.56 15.63 27.85
N LYS A 123 -6.09 14.77 28.72
CA LYS A 123 -7.50 14.40 28.76
C LYS A 123 -8.30 15.60 29.28
N THR A 124 -8.48 16.60 28.43
CA THR A 124 -9.58 17.58 28.57
C THR A 124 -10.80 16.99 27.87
N GLY A 125 -12.01 17.26 28.37
CA GLY A 125 -13.28 16.62 27.96
C GLY A 125 -13.72 16.78 26.50
N ASP A 126 -12.81 17.19 25.61
CA ASP A 126 -12.95 17.24 24.15
C ASP A 126 -12.27 16.02 23.50
N PRO A 127 -12.57 15.68 22.23
CA PRO A 127 -11.94 14.55 21.55
C PRO A 127 -10.41 14.70 21.54
N LEU A 128 -9.69 13.63 21.88
CA LEU A 128 -8.23 13.61 21.82
C LEU A 128 -7.75 13.97 20.41
N HIS A 129 -7.15 15.14 20.27
CA HIS A 129 -6.49 15.57 19.03
C HIS A 129 -5.03 15.12 19.05
N PHE A 130 -4.76 14.00 18.38
CA PHE A 130 -3.41 13.50 18.17
C PHE A 130 -2.68 14.35 17.11
N ASN A 131 -1.67 15.11 17.52
CA ASN A 131 -0.77 15.87 16.61
C ASN A 131 0.35 15.00 16.03
N VAL A 132 0.05 13.74 15.73
CA VAL A 132 0.99 12.78 15.15
C VAL A 132 0.47 12.32 13.80
N VAL A 133 1.40 12.09 12.87
CA VAL A 133 1.11 11.38 11.63
C VAL A 133 1.44 9.92 11.87
N MET A 134 0.43 9.06 11.72
CA MET A 134 0.64 7.62 11.67
C MET A 134 1.23 7.27 10.31
N GLN A 135 2.43 6.72 10.29
CA GLN A 135 3.02 6.16 9.08
C GLN A 135 3.13 4.66 9.27
N LYS A 136 2.39 3.92 8.43
CA LYS A 136 2.50 2.47 8.33
C LYS A 136 3.60 2.17 7.31
N TYR A 137 4.57 1.37 7.73
CA TYR A 137 5.59 0.79 6.86
C TYR A 137 5.29 -0.69 6.65
#